data_AF-A0A537M975-F1
#
_entry.id   AF-A0A537M975-F1
#
_cell.length_a   1.000
_cell.length_b   1.000
_cell.length_c   1.000
_cell.angle_alpha   90.00
_cell.angle_beta   90.00
_cell.angle_gamma   90.00
#
_symmetry.space_group_name_H-M   'P 1'
#
loop_
_entity.id
_entity.type
_entity.pdbx_description
1 polymer ?
#
loop_
_entity_poly.entity_id
_entity_poly.type
_entity_poly.pdbx_seq_one_letter_code
_entity_poly.pdbx_strand_id
1 'polypeptide(L)' 'MGTVHPFPVSKAAGPQTGFSRAELSRIIDLYGRMVAAGQWKDYAIEFGRDHAAFWAFRRSAERPEYKIEKRPSLRAKQGM' A
#
# COMPACT_ATOMS: atom_id res chain seq x y z
N MET A 1 -4.18 34.20 28.30
CA MET A 1 -4.62 32.81 28.10
C MET A 1 -4.85 32.57 26.63
N GLY A 2 -4.15 31.62 25.99
CA GLY A 2 -4.39 31.23 24.60
C GLY A 2 -5.50 30.18 24.53
N THR A 3 -6.58 30.46 23.81
CA THR A 3 -7.69 29.53 23.59
C THR A 3 -7.31 28.53 22.51
N VAL A 4 -7.21 27.24 22.86
CA VAL A 4 -7.02 26.16 21.90
C VAL A 4 -8.35 25.88 21.23
N HIS A 5 -8.46 26.18 19.93
CA HIS A 5 -9.61 25.78 19.13
C HIS A 5 -9.41 24.34 18.63
N PRO A 6 -10.38 23.42 18.84
CA PRO A 6 -10.29 22.08 18.28
C PRO A 6 -10.31 22.16 16.75
N PHE A 7 -9.35 21.50 16.12
CA PHE A 7 -9.35 21.30 14.68
C PHE A 7 -10.62 20.52 14.30
N PRO A 8 -11.39 20.92 13.27
CA PRO A 8 -12.57 20.19 12.85
C PRO A 8 -12.14 18.81 12.35
N VAL A 9 -12.28 17.81 13.22
CA VAL A 9 -12.15 16.40 12.87
C VAL A 9 -13.23 16.10 11.85
N SER A 10 -12.87 16.24 10.59
CA SER A 10 -13.71 15.83 9.47
C SER A 10 -13.93 14.34 9.66
N LYS A 11 -15.20 13.98 9.94
CA LYS A 11 -15.64 12.63 10.26
C LYS A 11 -15.15 11.67 9.17
N ALA A 12 -14.11 10.92 9.49
CA ALA A 12 -13.52 9.81 8.75
C ALA A 12 -13.47 9.97 7.22
N ALA A 13 -12.27 10.14 6.67
CA ALA A 13 -11.99 9.68 5.31
C ALA A 13 -12.64 8.29 5.13
N GLY A 14 -13.48 8.13 4.11
CA GLY A 14 -14.29 6.92 3.92
C GLY A 14 -13.44 5.63 3.96
N PRO A 15 -14.06 4.44 4.03
CA PRO A 15 -13.33 3.19 4.24
C PRO A 15 -12.20 3.06 3.21
N GLN A 16 -10.97 3.15 3.69
CA GLN A 16 -9.76 3.00 2.90
C GLN A 16 -9.32 1.55 3.01
N THR A 17 -9.13 0.90 1.87
CA THR A 17 -8.57 -0.44 1.84
C THR A 17 -7.06 -0.32 2.03
N GLY A 18 -6.57 -0.86 3.14
CA GLY A 18 -5.15 -0.88 3.49
C GLY A 18 -4.59 -2.30 3.63
N PHE A 19 -3.26 -2.38 3.57
CA PHE A 19 -2.54 -3.57 4.02
C PHE A 19 -2.58 -3.63 5.55
N SER A 20 -2.81 -4.82 6.10
CA SER A 20 -2.60 -5.08 7.52
C SER A 20 -1.11 -4.98 7.84
N ARG A 21 -0.76 -4.77 9.11
CA ARG A 21 0.64 -4.73 9.54
C ARG A 21 1.44 -5.96 9.11
N ALA A 22 0.83 -7.15 9.18
CA ALA A 22 1.48 -8.41 8.78
C ALA A 22 1.68 -8.49 7.26
N GLU A 23 0.71 -8.03 6.46
CA GLU A 23 0.84 -7.96 5.00
C GLU A 23 1.92 -6.96 4.59
N LEU A 24 1.91 -5.77 5.19
CA LEU A 24 2.90 -4.74 4.91
C LEU A 24 4.31 -5.19 5.28
N SER A 25 4.49 -5.84 6.43
CA SER A 25 5.80 -6.40 6.83
C SER A 25 6.34 -7.34 5.76
N ARG A 26 5.52 -8.28 5.26
CA ARG A 26 5.93 -9.22 4.21
C ARG A 26 6.27 -8.54 2.90
N ILE A 27 5.52 -7.50 2.52
CA ILE A 27 5.78 -6.70 1.32
C ILE A 27 7.13 -5.99 1.45
N ILE A 28 7.42 -5.38 2.60
CA ILE A 28 8.68 -4.68 2.85
C ILE A 28 9.86 -5.66 2.92
N ASP A 29 9.68 -6.82 3.55
CA ASP A 29 10.71 -7.87 3.60
C ASP A 29 11.05 -8.37 2.18
N LEU A 30 10.03 -8.56 1.33
CA LEU A 30 10.23 -8.89 -0.07
C LEU A 30 10.97 -7.78 -0.82
N TYR A 31 10.53 -6.53 -0.64
CA TYR A 31 11.17 -5.38 -1.25
C TYR A 31 12.65 -5.30 -0.89
N GLY A 32 13.02 -5.46 0.39
CA GLY A 32 14.40 -5.46 0.84
C GLY A 32 15.25 -6.54 0.17
N ARG A 33 14.74 -7.76 0.02
CA ARG A 33 15.44 -8.83 -0.72
C ARG A 33 15.62 -8.51 -2.20
N MET A 34 14.63 -7.90 -2.83
CA MET A 34 14.70 -7.54 -4.25
C MET A 34 15.63 -6.35 -4.50
N VAL A 35 15.73 -5.40 -3.57
CA VAL A 35 16.74 -4.33 -3.58
C VAL A 35 18.14 -4.91 -3.44
N ALA A 36 18.35 -5.84 -2.49
CA ALA A 36 19.64 -6.51 -2.32
C ALA A 36 20.06 -7.32 -3.55
N ALA A 37 19.09 -7.90 -4.27
CA ALA A 37 19.30 -8.60 -5.53
C ALA A 37 19.44 -7.65 -6.75
N GLY A 38 19.39 -6.33 -6.54
CA GLY A 38 19.50 -5.31 -7.60
C GLY A 38 18.31 -5.26 -8.57
N GLN A 39 17.19 -5.92 -8.24
CA GLN A 39 16.02 -6.01 -9.09
C GLN A 39 15.11 -4.78 -8.94
N TRP A 40 14.88 -4.34 -7.71
CA TRP A 40 14.00 -3.20 -7.43
C TRP A 40 14.80 -2.02 -6.90
N LYS A 41 14.37 -0.81 -7.27
CA LYS A 41 15.00 0.44 -6.84
C LYS A 41 14.00 1.42 -6.26
N ASP A 42 12.75 1.34 -6.69
CA ASP A 42 11.70 2.25 -6.28
C ASP A 42 10.39 1.51 -6.07
N TYR A 43 9.48 2.11 -5.32
CA TYR A 43 8.15 1.55 -5.09
C TYR A 43 7.10 2.65 -4.91
N ALA A 44 5.86 2.32 -5.23
CA ALA A 44 4.70 3.15 -4.93
C ALA A 44 3.67 2.33 -4.16
N ILE A 45 3.06 2.96 -3.15
CA ILE A 45 1.97 2.35 -2.39
C ILE A 45 0.74 3.22 -2.55
N GLU A 46 -0.34 2.62 -2.99
CA GLU A 46 -1.63 3.26 -3.16
C GLU A 46 -2.65 2.61 -2.24
N PHE A 47 -3.42 3.45 -1.55
CA PHE A 47 -4.51 3.04 -0.67
C PHE A 47 -5.81 3.66 -1.15
N GLY A 48 -6.52 2.95 -2.02
CA GLY A 48 -7.80 3.36 -2.54
C GLY A 48 -8.97 2.91 -1.65
N ARG A 49 -10.18 3.27 -2.08
CA ARG A 49 -11.42 2.79 -1.44
C ARG A 49 -11.60 1.29 -1.65
N ASP A 50 -11.44 0.83 -2.89
CA ASP A 50 -11.75 -0.56 -3.28
C ASP A 50 -10.56 -1.51 -3.19
N HIS A 51 -9.34 -0.97 -3.22
CA HIS A 51 -8.12 -1.77 -3.24
C HIS A 51 -6.92 -1.04 -2.65
N ALA A 52 -5.97 -1.81 -2.15
CA ALA A 52 -4.61 -1.36 -1.88
C ALA A 52 -3.67 -1.96 -2.92
N ALA A 53 -2.69 -1.20 -3.40
CA ALA A 53 -1.68 -1.67 -4.33
C ALA A 53 -0.28 -1.30 -3.87
N PHE A 54 0.65 -2.23 -4.04
CA PHE A 54 2.09 -2.00 -3.97
C PHE A 54 2.67 -2.26 -5.35
N TRP A 55 3.37 -1.28 -5.89
CA TRP A 55 4.02 -1.32 -7.19
C TRP A 55 5.53 -1.30 -6.98
N ALA A 56 6.24 -2.25 -7.57
CA ALA A 56 7.70 -2.29 -7.55
C ALA A 56 8.26 -1.87 -8.91
N PHE A 57 9.28 -1.02 -8.88
CA PHE A 57 9.93 -0.50 -10.09
C PHE A 57 11.42 -0.82 -10.07
N ARG A 58 11.92 -1.27 -11.22
CA ARG A 58 13.35 -1.43 -11.48
C ARG A 58 14.05 -0.10 -11.74
N ARG A 59 13.32 0.86 -12.33
CA ARG A 59 13.73 2.26 -12.56
C ARG A 59 12.51 3.17 -12.41
N SER A 60 12.69 4.38 -11.87
CA SER A 60 11.59 5.32 -11.55
C SER A 60 10.78 5.83 -12.76
N ALA A 61 11.11 5.45 -14.00
CA ALA A 61 10.40 5.84 -15.23
C ALA A 61 9.93 4.64 -16.09
N GLU A 62 10.13 3.40 -15.63
CA GLU A 62 9.70 2.21 -16.36
C GLU A 62 8.33 1.72 -15.86
N ARG A 63 7.69 0.84 -16.64
CA ARG A 63 6.50 0.12 -16.18
C ARG A 63 6.84 -0.65 -14.90
N PRO A 64 5.91 -0.70 -13.92
CA PRO A 64 6.13 -1.49 -12.72
C PRO A 64 6.34 -2.95 -13.11
N GLU A 65 7.39 -3.55 -12.57
CA GLU A 65 7.77 -4.93 -12.86
C GLU A 65 6.84 -5.89 -12.13
N TYR A 66 6.40 -5.50 -10.93
CA TYR A 66 5.48 -6.28 -10.11
C TYR A 66 4.41 -5.39 -9.47
N LYS A 67 3.21 -5.95 -9.34
CA LYS A 67 2.07 -5.37 -8.62
C LYS A 67 1.54 -6.37 -7.60
N ILE A 68 1.49 -5.97 -6.34
CA ILE A 68 0.81 -6.70 -5.27
C ILE A 68 -0.47 -5.94 -4.95
N GLU A 69 -1.63 -6.56 -5.14
CA GLU A 69 -2.93 -5.92 -4.97
C GLU A 69 -3.78 -6.65 -3.94
N LYS A 70 -4.40 -5.88 -3.04
CA LYS A 70 -5.40 -6.38 -2.09
C LYS A 70 -6.77 -5.82 -2.45
N ARG A 71 -7.69 -6.72 -2.81
CA ARG A 71 -9.11 -6.40 -3.10
C ARG A 71 -10.02 -7.16 -2.15
N PRO A 72 -10.60 -6.49 -1.13
CA PRO A 72 -11.54 -7.12 -0.20
C PRO A 72 -12.72 -7.80 -0.90
N SER A 73 -13.21 -7.21 -2.00
CA SER A 73 -14.32 -7.74 -2.80
C SER A 73 -14.01 -9.07 -3.51
N LEU A 74 -12.73 -9.40 -3.70
CA LEU A 74 -12.29 -10.65 -4.33
C LEU A 74 -11.89 -11.72 -3.31
N ARG A 75 -11.95 -11.43 -2.00
CA ARG A 75 -11.60 -12.39 -0.95
C ARG A 75 -12.42 -13.68 -1.01
N ALA A 76 -13.68 -13.60 -1.45
CA ALA A 76 -14.56 -14.75 -1.63
C ALA A 76 -14.43 -15.44 -3.01
N LYS A 77 -13.58 -14.92 -3.90
CA LYS A 77 -13.43 -15.40 -5.29
C LYS A 77 -12.03 -15.95 -5.60
N GLN A 78 -11.05 -15.77 -4.71
CA GLN A 78 -9.81 -16.54 -4.76
C GLN A 78 -10.12 -17.88 -4.07
N GLY A 79 -10.01 -18.98 -4.84
CA GLY A 79 -10.53 -20.30 -4.50
C GLY A 79 -10.21 -20.79 -3.08
N MET A 80 -11.07 -21.69 -2.58
CA MET A 80 -10.86 -22.45 -1.34
C MET A 80 -9.50 -23.15 -1.34
#